data_AF-A0AAV5K6K9-F1
#
_entry.id   AF-A0AAV5K6K9-F1
#
_cell.length_a   1.000
_cell.length_b   1.000
_cell.length_c   1.000
_cell.angle_alpha   90.00
_cell.angle_beta   90.00
_cell.angle_gamma   90.00
#
_symmetry.space_group_name_H-M   'P 1'
#
loop_
_entity.id
_entity.type
_entity.pdbx_description
1 polymer ?
#
loop_
_entity_poly.entity_id
_entity_poly.type
_entity_poly.pdbx_seq_one_letter_code
_entity_poly.pdbx_strand_id
1 'polypeptide(L)' 'MHSRMKHIAIDLHFVRDLVDKLVLHVSHIASQDQLADGLTKSLSSIRFCRLRSKIGIVDGTAVLRRRIKGNKSSP' A
#
# COMPACT_ATOMS: atom_id res chain seq x y z
N MET A 1 29.46 -5.57 2.47
CA MET A 1 29.12 -4.96 1.16
C MET A 1 28.71 -6.00 0.10
N HIS A 2 29.22 -7.23 0.12
CA HIS A 2 28.93 -8.25 -0.89
C HIS A 2 27.52 -8.90 -0.81
N SER A 3 26.92 -9.04 0.38
CA SER A 3 25.61 -9.74 0.53
C SER A 3 24.47 -8.99 -0.16
N ARG A 4 24.35 -7.67 0.02
CA ARG A 4 23.29 -6.85 -0.60
C ARG A 4 23.34 -6.89 -2.12
N MET A 5 24.53 -6.85 -2.70
CA MET A 5 24.73 -6.96 -4.15
C MET A 5 24.26 -8.33 -4.67
N LYS A 6 24.54 -9.40 -3.93
CA LYS A 6 24.06 -10.75 -4.26
C LYS A 6 22.53 -10.84 -4.22
N HIS A 7 21.89 -10.29 -3.19
CA HIS A 7 20.41 -10.28 -3.12
C HIS A 7 19.80 -9.54 -4.31
N ILE A 8 20.30 -8.34 -4.63
CA ILE A 8 19.81 -7.56 -5.78
C ILE A 8 20.01 -8.33 -7.09
N ALA A 9 21.16 -8.97 -7.28
CA ALA A 9 21.45 -9.74 -8.49
C ALA A 9 20.50 -10.93 -8.67
N ILE A 10 20.17 -11.64 -7.58
CA ILE A 10 19.24 -12.77 -7.58
C ILE A 10 17.83 -12.28 -7.94
N ASP A 11 17.33 -11.25 -7.26
CA ASP A 11 15.98 -10.73 -7.47
C ASP A 11 15.79 -10.22 -8.91
N LEU A 12 16.81 -9.52 -9.43
CA LEU A 12 16.83 -9.01 -10.80
C LEU A 12 16.80 -10.12 -11.85
N HIS A 13 17.59 -11.19 -11.66
CA HIS A 13 17.60 -12.32 -12.58
C HIS A 13 16.25 -13.05 -12.58
N PHE A 14 15.68 -13.28 -11.39
CA PHE A 14 14.37 -13.91 -11.24
C PHE A 14 13.26 -13.14 -11.97
N VAL A 15 13.19 -11.81 -11.79
CA VAL A 15 12.18 -10.99 -12.47
C VAL A 15 12.40 -10.98 -13.99
N ARG A 16 13.65 -10.89 -14.46
CA ARG A 16 13.97 -10.93 -15.90
C ARG A 16 13.51 -12.23 -16.55
N ASP A 17 13.78 -13.36 -15.92
CA ASP A 17 13.35 -14.67 -16.42
C ASP A 17 11.83 -14.78 -16.56
N LEU A 18 11.06 -14.16 -15.66
CA LEU A 18 9.59 -14.12 -15.74
C LEU A 18 9.07 -13.21 -16.86
N VAL A 19 9.78 -12.12 -17.13
CA VAL A 19 9.46 -11.21 -18.25
C VAL A 19 9.77 -11.89 -19.58
N ASP A 20 10.92 -12.55 -19.71
CA ASP A 20 11.32 -13.25 -20.93
C ASP A 20 10.38 -14.42 -21.25
N LYS A 21 9.85 -15.09 -20.21
CA LYS A 21 8.80 -16.12 -20.35
C LYS A 21 7.41 -15.56 -20.59
N LEU A 22 7.25 -14.23 -20.70
CA LEU A 22 5.97 -13.53 -20.86
C LEU A 22 4.96 -13.81 -19.73
N VAL A 23 5.42 -14.32 -18.58
CA VAL A 23 4.59 -14.54 -17.38
C VAL A 23 4.34 -13.22 -16.65
N LEU A 24 5.25 -12.25 -16.80
CA LEU A 24 5.16 -10.93 -16.20
C LEU A 24 5.31 -9.83 -17.26
N HIS A 25 4.36 -8.91 -17.31
CA HIS A 25 4.46 -7.70 -18.12
C HIS A 25 4.80 -6.49 -17.24
N VAL A 26 5.94 -5.85 -17.52
CA VAL A 26 6.40 -4.69 -16.77
C VAL A 26 5.99 -3.41 -17.48
N SER A 27 5.29 -2.54 -16.78
CA SER A 27 4.93 -1.21 -17.28
C SER A 27 5.24 -0.15 -16.24
N HIS A 28 5.61 1.04 -16.71
CA HIS A 28 5.85 2.16 -15.82
C HIS A 28 4.51 2.74 -15.33
N ILE A 29 4.40 2.93 -14.02
CA ILE A 29 3.27 3.60 -13.37
C ILE A 29 3.82 4.87 -12.73
N ALA A 30 3.15 6.01 -12.95
CA ALA A 30 3.53 7.25 -12.29
C ALA A 30 3.52 7.06 -10.77
N SER A 31 4.51 7.61 -10.05
CA SER A 31 4.63 7.43 -8.59
C SER A 31 3.39 7.90 -7.82
N GLN A 32 2.61 8.81 -8.42
CA GLN A 32 1.34 9.29 -7.89
C GLN A 32 0.25 8.22 -7.83
N ASP A 33 0.36 7.23 -8.71
CA ASP A 33 -0.64 6.20 -8.98
C ASP A 33 -0.19 4.79 -8.54
N GLN A 34 1.06 4.67 -8.07
CA GLN A 34 1.65 3.43 -7.59
C GLN A 34 1.04 3.02 -6.23
N LEU A 35 -0.09 2.32 -6.28
CA LEU A 35 -0.85 1.88 -5.10
C LEU A 35 -0.02 1.10 -4.07
N ALA A 36 0.96 0.32 -4.54
CA ALA A 36 1.84 -0.46 -3.68
C ALA A 36 2.64 0.39 -2.69
N ASP A 37 2.90 1.67 -3.00
CA ASP A 37 3.62 2.58 -2.11
C ASP A 37 2.86 2.81 -0.79
N GLY A 38 1.53 2.73 -0.81
CA GLY A 38 0.72 2.85 0.40
C GLY A 38 0.92 1.71 1.39
N LEU A 39 1.41 0.56 0.93
CA LEU A 39 1.63 -0.65 1.75
C LEU A 39 3.10 -0.89 2.09
N THR A 40 4.01 -0.38 1.26
CA THR A 40 5.45 -0.68 1.34
C THR A 40 6.29 0.47 1.90
N LYS A 41 5.75 1.70 1.92
CA LYS A 41 6.47 2.90 2.34
C LYS A 41 5.73 3.65 3.44
N SER A 42 6.51 4.25 4.34
CA SER A 42 6.00 5.29 5.24
C SER A 42 5.80 6.58 4.45
N LEU A 43 4.56 6.86 4.06
CA LEU A 43 4.18 8.05 3.28
C LEU A 43 3.60 9.15 4.18
N SER A 44 3.59 10.39 3.67
CA SER A 44 2.85 11.48 4.33
C SER A 44 1.35 11.14 4.40
N SER A 45 0.66 11.62 5.44
CA SER A 45 -0.76 11.34 5.67
C SER A 45 -1.62 11.64 4.43
N ILE A 46 -1.35 12.74 3.72
CA ILE A 46 -2.08 13.12 2.50
C ILE A 46 -1.90 12.06 1.40
N ARG A 47 -0.66 11.62 1.14
CA ARG A 47 -0.38 10.60 0.11
C ARG A 47 -0.97 9.25 0.50
N PHE A 48 -0.83 8.87 1.77
CA PHE A 48 -1.42 7.64 2.28
C PHE A 48 -2.94 7.65 2.10
N CYS A 49 -3.65 8.69 2.55
CA CYS A 49 -5.10 8.81 2.39
C CYS A 49 -5.53 8.73 0.92
N ARG A 50 -4.81 9.41 0.01
CA ARG A 50 -5.12 9.35 -1.43
C ARG A 50 -4.99 7.93 -2.00
N LEU A 51 -3.91 7.22 -1.67
CA LEU A 51 -3.72 5.83 -2.11
C LEU A 51 -4.75 4.89 -1.44
N ARG A 52 -5.07 5.13 -0.17
CA ARG A 52 -6.07 4.36 0.60
C ARG A 52 -7.45 4.44 -0.06
N SER A 53 -7.89 5.66 -0.41
CA SER A 53 -9.15 5.89 -1.13
C SER A 53 -9.13 5.27 -2.53
N LYS A 54 -7.99 5.32 -3.23
CA LYS A 54 -7.85 4.74 -4.57
C LYS A 54 -7.89 3.19 -4.56
N ILE A 55 -7.51 2.55 -3.45
CA ILE A 55 -7.67 1.10 -3.23
C ILE A 55 -9.13 0.75 -2.83
N GLY A 56 -9.98 1.73 -2.53
CA GLY A 56 -11.37 1.54 -2.12
C GLY A 56 -11.57 1.40 -0.61
N ILE A 57 -10.55 1.73 0.20
CA ILE A 57 -10.71 1.76 1.66
C ILE A 57 -11.45 3.03 2.05
N VAL A 58 -12.72 2.86 2.35
CA VAL A 58 -13.58 3.90 2.93
C VAL A 58 -13.45 3.87 4.46
N ASP A 59 -13.58 5.03 5.11
CA ASP A 59 -13.74 5.07 6.57
C ASP A 59 -15.11 4.50 6.90
N GLY A 60 -15.16 3.18 7.08
CA GLY A 60 -16.32 2.52 7.64
C GLY A 60 -16.61 3.14 9.00
N THR A 61 -17.86 3.59 9.19
CA THR A 61 -18.42 3.84 10.52
C THR A 61 -17.94 2.74 11.44
N ALA A 62 -17.17 3.07 12.48
CA ALA A 62 -16.58 2.08 13.36
C ALA A 62 -17.68 1.19 13.96
N VAL A 63 -17.98 0.05 13.31
CA VAL A 63 -18.99 -0.91 13.77
C VAL A 63 -18.56 -1.51 15.11
N LEU A 64 -17.26 -1.44 15.41
CA LEU A 64 -16.63 -1.91 16.64
C LEU A 64 -16.43 -0.82 17.71
N ARG A 65 -17.01 0.38 17.57
CA ARG A 65 -17.15 1.30 18.71
C ARG A 65 -18.59 1.26 19.21
N ARG A 66 -18.81 0.50 20.28
CA ARG A 66 -20.05 0.55 21.07
C ARG A 66 -20.38 2.02 21.35
N ARG A 67 -21.49 2.50 20.79
CA ARG A 67 -22.00 3.85 21.04
C ARG A 67 -22.41 3.95 22.51
N ILE A 68 -21.55 4.52 23.36
CA ILE A 68 -21.94 4.92 24.70
C ILE A 68 -22.88 6.12 24.58
N LYS A 69 -24.19 5.89 24.72
CA LYS A 69 -25.20 6.95 24.82
C LYS A 69 -24.99 7.62 26.17
N GLY A 70 -24.21 8.70 26.20
CA GLY A 70 -24.12 9.57 27.38
C GLY A 70 -25.52 10.04 27.74
N ASN A 71 -25.95 9.78 28.98
CA ASN A 71 -27.14 10.42 29.49
C ASN A 71 -26.89 11.94 29.45
N LYS A 72 -27.87 12.69 28.98
CA LYS A 72 -27.94 14.11 29.24
C LYS A 72 -28.88 14.21 30.43
N SER A 73 -28.31 14.28 31.63
CA SER A 73 -29.01 14.86 32.77
C SER A 73 -29.10 16.37 32.52
N SER A 74 -30.32 16.87 32.39
CA SER A 74 -30.61 18.30 32.45
C SER A 74 -32.10 18.47 32.75
N PRO A 75 -32.44 19.51 33.52
CA PRO A 75 -32.34 19.60 34.98
C PRO A 75 -33.46 18.84 35.70
#